data_AF-A0A1X1EMT7-F1
#
_entry.id   AF-A0A1X1EMT7-F1
#
_cell.length_a   1.000
_cell.length_b   1.000
_cell.length_c   1.000
_cell.angle_alpha   90.00
_cell.angle_beta   90.00
_cell.angle_gamma   90.00
#
_symmetry.space_group_name_H-M   'P 1'
#
loop_
_entity.id
_entity.type
_entity.pdbx_description
1 polymer ?
#
loop_
_entity_poly.entity_id
_entity_poly.type
_entity_poly.pdbx_seq_one_letter_code
_entity_poly.pdbx_strand_id
1 'polypeptide(L)'
;MAMNGAQLNGWSAGTGSSLTPSQLNTLVLGTLAVVILLFSAWALVQAYRGVVSKSVTFRQFNELAVRLVVLYLAMLFLFFH
;
A
#
# COMPACT_ATOMS: atom_id res chain seq x y z
N MET A 1 8.69 -2.21 -18.14
CA MET A 1 8.74 -2.82 -19.49
C MET A 1 7.30 -3.08 -19.92
N ALA A 2 6.88 -2.63 -21.10
CA ALA A 2 5.55 -2.94 -21.60
C ALA A 2 5.45 -4.42 -22.00
N MET A 3 4.30 -5.06 -21.77
CA MET A 3 4.05 -6.43 -22.23
C MET A 3 4.14 -6.48 -23.76
N ASN A 4 4.82 -7.51 -24.28
CA ASN A 4 4.84 -7.75 -25.72
C ASN A 4 3.51 -8.35 -26.21
N GLY A 5 3.30 -8.39 -27.53
CA GLY A 5 2.03 -8.84 -28.11
C GLY A 5 1.63 -10.27 -27.72
N ALA A 6 2.60 -11.19 -27.58
CA ALA A 6 2.32 -12.55 -27.15
C ALA A 6 1.84 -12.62 -25.69
N GLN A 7 2.42 -11.81 -24.81
CA GLN A 7 2.00 -11.72 -23.40
C GLN A 7 0.60 -11.11 -23.26
N LEU A 8 0.27 -10.08 -24.05
CA LEU A 8 -1.07 -9.48 -24.09
C LEU A 8 -2.12 -10.47 -24.61
N ASN A 9 -1.80 -11.23 -25.66
CA ASN A 9 -2.70 -12.26 -26.19
C ASN A 9 -2.94 -13.39 -25.18
N GLY A 10 -1.88 -13.86 -24.52
CA GLY A 10 -1.99 -14.86 -23.44
C GLY A 10 -2.86 -14.36 -22.28
N TRP A 11 -2.68 -13.09 -21.87
CA TRP A 11 -3.54 -12.46 -20.87
C TRP A 11 -5.01 -12.43 -21.29
N SER A 12 -5.28 -11.94 -22.51
CA SER A 12 -6.65 -11.83 -23.04
C SER A 12 -7.36 -13.19 -23.11
N ALA A 13 -6.62 -14.24 -23.50
CA ALA A 13 -7.14 -15.60 -23.51
C ALA A 13 -7.49 -16.10 -22.10
N GLY A 14 -6.68 -15.76 -21.09
CA GLY A 14 -6.91 -16.16 -19.70
C GLY A 14 -8.04 -15.40 -19.00
N THR A 15 -8.25 -14.12 -19.33
CA THR A 15 -9.29 -13.28 -18.70
C THR A 15 -10.58 -13.19 -19.53
N GLY A 16 -10.64 -13.86 -20.69
CA GLY A 16 -11.76 -13.73 -21.63
C GLY A 16 -11.93 -12.30 -22.15
N SER A 17 -10.83 -11.54 -22.23
CA SER A 17 -10.81 -10.12 -22.64
C SER A 17 -11.62 -9.17 -21.75
N SER A 18 -12.06 -9.62 -20.56
CA SER A 18 -12.94 -8.85 -19.66
C SER A 18 -12.19 -7.86 -18.75
N LEU A 19 -10.89 -8.08 -18.57
CA LEU A 19 -10.05 -7.32 -17.65
C LEU A 19 -8.72 -6.98 -18.33
N THR A 20 -8.31 -5.71 -18.30
CA THR A 20 -6.99 -5.30 -18.77
C THR A 20 -5.93 -5.48 -17.67
N PRO A 21 -4.65 -5.68 -18.03
CA PRO A 21 -3.57 -5.73 -17.03
C PRO A 21 -3.49 -4.47 -16.16
N SER A 22 -3.79 -3.29 -16.73
CA SER A 22 -3.78 -2.02 -15.99
C SER A 22 -4.90 -1.94 -14.95
N GLN A 23 -6.08 -2.48 -15.23
CA GLN A 23 -7.18 -2.54 -14.26
C GLN A 23 -6.81 -3.40 -13.04
N LEU A 24 -6.19 -4.57 -13.27
CA LEU A 24 -5.73 -5.40 -12.15
C LEU A 24 -4.63 -4.69 -11.35
N ASN A 25 -3.68 -4.03 -12.02
CA ASN A 25 -2.63 -3.27 -11.34
C ASN A 25 -3.22 -2.20 -10.42
N THR A 26 -4.16 -1.40 -10.93
CA THR A 26 -4.86 -0.38 -10.13
C THR A 26 -5.62 -0.99 -8.95
N LEU A 27 -6.28 -2.13 -9.14
CA LEU A 27 -6.99 -2.81 -8.05
C LEU A 27 -6.02 -3.26 -6.96
N VAL A 28 -4.92 -3.93 -7.31
CA VAL A 28 -3.92 -4.42 -6.36
C VAL A 28 -3.29 -3.25 -5.59
N LEU A 29 -2.84 -2.21 -6.30
CA LEU A 29 -2.21 -1.05 -5.67
C LEU A 29 -3.20 -0.23 -4.83
N GLY A 30 -4.45 -0.12 -5.27
CA GLY A 30 -5.53 0.49 -4.51
C GLY A 30 -5.85 -0.28 -3.23
N THR A 31 -5.92 -1.61 -3.28
CA THR A 31 -6.08 -2.46 -2.10
C THR A 31 -4.90 -2.30 -1.13
N LEU A 32 -3.66 -2.30 -1.65
CA LEU A 32 -2.48 -2.03 -0.84
C LEU A 32 -2.60 -0.67 -0.13
N ALA A 33 -3.03 0.37 -0.83
CA ALA A 33 -3.20 1.70 -0.25
C ALA A 33 -4.24 1.71 0.88
N VAL A 34 -5.38 1.05 0.69
CA VAL A 34 -6.42 0.92 1.73
C VAL A 34 -5.87 0.18 2.97
N VAL A 35 -5.16 -0.93 2.79
CA VAL A 35 -4.57 -1.68 3.89
C VAL A 35 -3.57 -0.83 4.67
N ILE A 36 -2.71 -0.10 3.96
CA ILE A 36 -1.72 0.81 4.56
C ILE A 36 -2.39 1.93 5.36
N LEU A 37 -3.46 2.54 4.83
CA LEU A 37 -4.21 3.58 5.51
C LEU A 37 -4.84 3.07 6.80
N LEU A 38 -5.54 1.92 6.74
CA LEU A 38 -6.19 1.31 7.90
C LEU A 38 -5.17 0.89 8.96
N PHE A 39 -4.07 0.26 8.54
CA PHE A 39 -2.98 -0.11 9.42
C PHE A 39 -2.35 1.11 10.10
N SER A 40 -2.09 2.18 9.35
CA SER A 40 -1.50 3.41 9.88
C SER A 40 -2.41 4.06 10.92
N ALA A 41 -3.71 4.16 10.64
CA ALA A 41 -4.70 4.71 11.57
C ALA A 41 -4.74 3.89 12.86
N TRP A 42 -4.82 2.56 12.75
CA TRP A 42 -4.77 1.66 13.90
C TRP A 42 -3.47 1.82 14.70
N ALA A 43 -2.31 1.80 14.04
CA ALA A 43 -1.00 1.89 14.67
C ALA A 43 -0.83 3.22 15.42
N LEU A 44 -1.27 4.34 14.84
CA LEU A 44 -1.24 5.65 15.48
C LEU A 44 -2.13 5.70 16.72
N VAL A 45 -3.33 5.15 16.66
CA VAL A 45 -4.24 5.09 17.83
C VAL A 45 -3.62 4.26 18.95
N GLN A 46 -3.04 3.10 18.64
CA GLN A 46 -2.40 2.25 19.65
C GLN A 46 -1.17 2.93 20.27
N ALA A 47 -0.33 3.54 19.44
CA ALA A 47 0.86 4.22 19.93
C ALA A 47 0.51 5.46 20.76
N TYR A 48 -0.50 6.24 20.34
CA TYR A 48 -1.01 7.37 21.13
C TYR A 48 -1.55 6.92 22.49
N ARG A 49 -2.37 5.86 22.51
CA ARG A 49 -2.84 5.26 23.77
C ARG A 49 -1.67 4.80 24.65
N GLY A 50 -0.62 4.24 24.05
CA GLY A 50 0.61 3.85 24.74
C GLY A 50 1.39 5.02 25.33
N VAL A 51 1.41 6.17 24.64
CA VAL A 51 2.01 7.41 25.17
C VAL A 51 1.23 7.90 26.38
N VAL A 52 -0.11 7.92 26.30
CA VAL A 52 -0.98 8.35 27.41
C VAL A 52 -0.85 7.43 28.62
N SER A 53 -0.76 6.11 28.41
CA SER A 53 -0.58 5.12 29.48
C SER A 53 0.87 4.98 29.96
N LYS A 54 1.82 5.76 29.40
CA LYS A 54 3.27 5.69 29.67
C LYS A 54 3.92 4.34 29.36
N SER A 55 3.28 3.48 28.55
CA SER A 55 3.89 2.23 28.06
C SER A 55 4.77 2.45 26.82
N VAL A 56 4.58 3.58 26.12
CA VAL A 56 5.35 3.99 24.94
C VAL A 56 5.92 5.39 25.18
N THR A 57 7.20 5.59 24.89
CA THR A 57 7.84 6.91 24.97
C THR A 57 7.48 7.77 23.76
N PHE A 58 7.51 9.10 23.92
CA PHE A 58 7.30 10.02 22.80
C PHE A 58 8.31 9.82 21.65
N ARG A 59 9.54 9.39 21.97
CA ARG A 59 10.56 9.00 20.99
C ARG A 59 10.08 7.82 20.13
N GLN A 60 9.59 6.75 20.73
CA GLN A 60 9.10 5.57 20.01
C GLN A 60 7.86 5.91 19.15
N PHE A 61 7.00 6.79 19.64
CA PHE A 61 5.87 7.31 18.85
C PHE A 61 6.36 8.04 17.59
N ASN A 62 7.36 8.93 17.72
CA ASN A 62 7.93 9.63 16.56
C ASN A 62 8.63 8.67 15.59
N GLU A 63 9.36 7.67 16.09
CA GLU A 63 9.96 6.64 15.25
C GLU A 63 8.90 5.86 14.46
N LEU A 64 7.75 5.53 15.07
CA LEU A 64 6.61 4.94 14.36
C LEU A 64 6.06 5.89 13.28
N ALA A 65 5.84 7.16 13.61
CA ALA A 65 5.31 8.14 12.66
C ALA A 65 6.22 8.26 11.42
N VAL A 66 7.54 8.31 11.61
CA VAL A 66 8.53 8.32 10.51
C VAL A 66 8.45 7.03 9.68
N ARG A 67 8.32 5.85 10.31
CA ARG A 67 8.15 4.59 9.57
C ARG A 67 6.89 4.58 8.71
N LEU A 68 5.78 5.11 9.23
CA LEU A 68 4.55 5.24 8.45
C LEU A 68 4.75 6.19 7.26
N VAL A 69 5.43 7.32 7.43
CA VAL A 69 5.77 8.22 6.32
C VAL A 69 6.58 7.51 5.24
N VAL A 70 7.62 6.77 5.60
CA VAL A 70 8.41 5.97 4.65
C VAL A 70 7.55 4.96 3.91
N LEU A 71 6.61 4.33 4.61
CA LEU A 71 5.69 3.35 4.03
C LEU A 71 4.70 3.99 3.05
N TYR A 72 4.23 5.22 3.32
CA TYR A 72 3.47 6.01 2.35
C TYR A 72 4.30 6.41 1.14
N LEU A 73 5.56 6.81 1.32
CA LEU A 73 6.45 7.13 0.20
C LEU A 73 6.66 5.92 -0.71
N ALA A 74 6.88 4.74 -0.12
CA ALA A 74 6.97 3.49 -0.88
C ALA A 74 5.67 3.16 -1.62
N MET A 75 4.52 3.28 -0.95
CA MET A 75 3.21 3.08 -1.56
C MET A 75 2.96 4.02 -2.75
N LEU A 76 3.25 5.32 -2.59
CA LEU A 76 3.08 6.31 -3.65
C LEU A 76 4.04 6.06 -4.81
N PHE A 77 5.29 5.68 -4.51
CA PHE A 77 6.26 5.29 -5.53
C PHE A 77 5.73 4.13 -6.38
N LEU A 78 5.23 3.06 -5.74
CA LEU A 78 4.63 1.91 -6.45
C LEU A 78 3.34 2.27 -7.21
N PHE A 79 2.60 3.28 -6.77
CA PHE A 79 1.36 3.69 -7.41
C PHE A 79 1.61 4.50 -8.69
N PHE A 80 2.65 5.34 -8.70
CA PHE A 80 2.92 6.27 -9.79
C PHE A 80 4.05 5.84 -10.74
N HIS A 81 4.78 4.76 -10.44
CA HIS A 81 5.86 4.20 -11.26
C HIS A 81 5.65 2.72 -11.54
#